data_AF-A0A7R9UHN9-F1
#
_entry.id   AF-A0A7R9UHN9-F1
#
_cell.length_a   1.000
_cell.length_b   1.000
_cell.length_c   1.000
_cell.angle_alpha   90.00
_cell.angle_beta   90.00
_cell.angle_gamma   90.00
#
_symmetry.space_group_name_H-M   'P 1'
#
loop_
_entity.id
_entity.type
_entity.pdbx_description
1 polymer ?
#
loop_
_entity_poly.entity_id
_entity_poly.type
_entity_poly.pdbx_seq_one_letter_code
_entity_poly.pdbx_strand_id
1 'polypeptide(L)'
;SLTFWRTLFLKGMAPDKFDKEYKYNIRYNYGLEGAKKNYTPYSCAKVISTVPSAAEHHGCPFRTLSGEPLRAMLSRLSLKPTDVARIAAKAAEHHYQVACGLYFEARHAGSSLTETEMGGITHPNQYFDLSMKFYAEIHAAEKQGVDG
;
A
#
# COMPACT_ATOMS: atom_id res chain seq x y z
N SER A 1 -2.73 16.68 -6.03
CA SER A 1 -1.41 16.18 -5.60
C SER A 1 -0.48 17.28 -5.12
N LEU A 2 -0.32 18.39 -5.85
CA LEU A 2 0.62 19.47 -5.49
C LEU A 2 0.34 20.07 -4.10
N THR A 3 -0.93 20.33 -3.77
CA THR A 3 -1.34 20.85 -2.45
C THR A 3 -0.89 19.92 -1.32
N PHE A 4 -1.10 18.61 -1.46
CA PHE A 4 -0.70 17.62 -0.46
C PHE A 4 0.81 17.67 -0.19
N TRP A 5 1.63 17.61 -1.24
CA TRP A 5 3.09 17.63 -1.11
C TRP A 5 3.59 18.96 -0.56
N ARG A 6 3.05 20.08 -1.04
CA ARG A 6 3.40 21.40 -0.53
C ARG A 6 3.10 21.48 0.97
N THR A 7 1.89 21.14 1.40
CA THR A 7 1.51 21.18 2.82
C THR A 7 2.43 20.33 3.71
N LEU A 8 2.83 19.14 3.27
CA LEU A 8 3.72 18.30 4.07
C LEU A 8 5.16 18.83 4.11
N PHE A 9 5.70 19.27 2.98
CA PHE A 9 7.10 19.70 2.89
C PHE A 9 7.32 21.02 3.62
N LEU A 10 6.33 21.93 3.58
CA LEU A 10 6.43 23.24 4.25
C LEU A 10 6.50 23.16 5.78
N LYS A 11 6.27 21.98 6.39
CA LYS A 11 6.52 21.77 7.82
C LYS A 11 8.01 21.87 8.20
N GLY A 12 8.92 21.71 7.25
CA GLY A 12 10.37 21.77 7.48
C GLY A 12 11.17 22.34 6.30
N MET A 13 10.50 22.98 5.34
CA MET A 13 11.09 23.50 4.11
C MET A 13 10.51 24.85 3.75
N ALA A 14 11.34 25.77 3.24
CA ALA A 14 10.86 27.05 2.74
C ALA A 14 10.05 26.89 1.43
N PRO A 15 9.00 27.70 1.20
CA PRO A 15 8.20 27.66 -0.02
C PRO A 15 9.00 27.71 -1.33
N ASP A 16 9.98 28.62 -1.40
CA ASP A 16 10.79 28.80 -2.61
C ASP A 16 11.65 27.58 -2.93
N LYS A 17 12.15 26.90 -1.89
CA LYS A 17 12.91 25.65 -2.04
C LYS A 17 12.03 24.53 -2.60
N PHE A 18 10.79 24.41 -2.11
CA PHE A 18 9.83 23.44 -2.63
C PHE A 18 9.53 23.68 -4.12
N ASP A 19 9.26 24.93 -4.48
CA ASP A 19 8.91 25.29 -5.85
C ASP A 19 10.07 25.06 -6.82
N LYS A 20 11.31 25.30 -6.37
CA LYS A 20 12.53 25.08 -7.17
C LYS A 20 12.88 23.59 -7.32
N GLU A 21 12.79 22.81 -6.26
CA GLU A 21 13.36 21.45 -6.24
C GLU A 21 12.34 20.33 -6.51
N TYR A 22 11.05 20.54 -6.23
CA TYR A 22 10.06 19.44 -6.22
C TYR A 22 8.84 19.66 -7.11
N LYS A 23 8.37 20.90 -7.27
CA LYS A 23 7.14 21.21 -8.02
C LYS A 23 7.17 20.69 -9.45
N TYR A 24 8.30 20.83 -10.15
CA TYR A 24 8.46 20.35 -11.52
C TYR A 24 8.26 18.83 -11.60
N ASN A 25 8.98 18.05 -10.79
CA ASN A 25 8.91 16.59 -10.80
C ASN A 25 7.51 16.07 -10.45
N ILE A 26 6.83 16.72 -9.50
CA ILE A 26 5.44 16.37 -9.17
C ILE A 26 4.53 16.61 -10.37
N ARG A 27 4.66 17.73 -11.09
CA ARG A 27 3.85 18.01 -12.27
C ARG A 27 4.20 17.08 -13.44
N TYR A 28 5.47 16.76 -13.62
CA TYR A 28 5.97 15.80 -14.60
C TYR A 28 5.35 14.41 -14.42
N ASN A 29 5.30 13.89 -13.19
CA ASN A 29 4.69 12.59 -12.89
C ASN A 29 3.19 12.55 -13.22
N TYR A 30 2.51 13.70 -13.26
CA TYR A 30 1.11 13.82 -13.63
C TYR A 30 0.92 14.20 -15.12
N GLY A 31 1.98 14.14 -15.93
CA GLY A 31 1.93 14.48 -17.35
C GLY A 31 1.70 15.97 -17.63
N LEU A 32 1.92 16.84 -16.65
CA LEU A 32 1.71 18.30 -16.76
C LEU A 32 2.99 19.06 -17.18
N GLU A 33 4.10 18.35 -17.37
CA GLU A 33 5.39 18.87 -17.82
C GLU A 33 6.05 17.90 -18.82
N GLY A 34 7.06 18.37 -19.56
CA GLY A 34 7.84 17.55 -20.50
C GLY A 34 6.98 16.91 -21.59
N ALA A 35 7.22 15.62 -21.87
CA ALA A 35 6.52 14.86 -22.93
C ALA A 35 5.05 14.55 -22.62
N LYS A 36 4.49 15.06 -21.50
CA LYS A 36 3.10 14.86 -21.07
C LYS A 36 2.66 13.38 -21.02
N LYS A 37 3.59 12.49 -20.69
CA LYS A 37 3.32 11.07 -20.51
C LYS A 37 2.54 10.86 -19.22
N ASN A 38 1.50 10.02 -19.29
CA ASN A 38 0.77 9.58 -18.11
C ASN A 38 1.53 8.42 -17.46
N TYR A 39 2.32 8.72 -16.42
CA TYR A 39 3.09 7.71 -15.71
C TYR A 39 2.18 6.83 -14.85
N THR A 40 2.17 5.54 -15.15
CA THR A 40 1.40 4.58 -14.36
C THR A 40 2.06 4.32 -13.01
N PRO A 41 1.28 4.19 -11.93
CA PRO A 41 1.78 3.71 -10.65
C PRO A 41 2.53 2.37 -10.78
N TYR A 42 3.41 2.07 -9.83
CA TYR A 42 4.22 0.86 -9.86
C TYR A 42 3.44 -0.38 -9.43
N SER A 43 3.60 -1.47 -10.18
CA SER A 43 3.09 -2.80 -9.83
C SER A 43 3.82 -3.40 -8.62
N CYS A 44 3.24 -4.42 -7.99
CA CYS A 44 3.91 -5.16 -6.92
C CYS A 44 5.26 -5.71 -7.39
N ALA A 45 5.36 -6.23 -8.62
CA ALA A 45 6.64 -6.71 -9.17
C ALA A 45 7.71 -5.62 -9.18
N LYS A 46 7.37 -4.40 -9.62
CA LYS A 46 8.30 -3.25 -9.63
C LYS A 46 8.67 -2.82 -8.21
N VAL A 47 7.68 -2.68 -7.32
CA VAL A 47 7.89 -2.29 -5.92
C VAL A 47 8.73 -3.33 -5.18
N ILE A 48 8.43 -4.61 -5.35
CA ILE A 48 9.19 -5.72 -4.78
C ILE A 48 10.62 -5.65 -5.28
N SER A 49 10.87 -5.48 -6.58
CA SER A 49 12.23 -5.47 -7.15
C SER A 49 13.14 -4.33 -6.67
N THR A 50 12.57 -3.24 -6.16
CA THR A 50 13.32 -2.04 -5.76
C THR A 50 13.65 -2.12 -4.26
N VAL A 51 14.93 -2.31 -3.93
CA VAL A 51 15.42 -2.44 -2.54
C VAL A 51 15.83 -1.07 -2.02
N PRO A 52 15.25 -0.59 -0.91
CA PRO A 52 15.64 0.68 -0.30
C PRO A 52 16.99 0.55 0.42
N SER A 53 17.74 1.65 0.45
CA SER A 53 18.85 1.86 1.39
C SER A 53 18.33 2.22 2.80
N ALA A 54 19.23 2.28 3.79
CA ALA A 54 18.86 2.48 5.20
C ALA A 54 18.06 3.76 5.50
N ALA A 55 18.23 4.81 4.69
CA ALA A 55 17.50 6.08 4.83
C ALA A 55 16.23 6.15 3.98
N GLU A 56 15.90 5.09 3.23
CA GLU A 56 14.79 5.07 2.29
C GLU A 56 13.64 4.20 2.80
N HIS A 57 12.42 4.60 2.44
CA HIS A 57 11.20 3.95 2.93
C HIS A 57 10.33 3.35 1.81
N HIS A 58 10.85 3.27 0.59
CA HIS A 58 10.14 2.68 -0.55
C HIS A 58 10.32 1.14 -0.58
N GLY A 59 9.62 0.46 -1.50
CA GLY A 59 9.72 -0.99 -1.67
C GLY A 59 8.59 -1.77 -0.99
N CYS A 60 8.71 -3.10 -0.98
CA CYS A 60 7.72 -4.00 -0.38
C CYS A 60 8.11 -4.36 1.07
N PRO A 61 7.29 -4.01 2.09
CA PRO A 61 7.58 -4.34 3.49
C PRO A 61 7.75 -5.84 3.75
N PHE A 62 7.02 -6.70 3.03
CA PHE A 62 7.14 -8.16 3.16
C PHE A 62 8.45 -8.71 2.57
N ARG A 63 9.16 -7.91 1.75
CA ARG A 63 10.51 -8.23 1.25
C ARG A 63 11.58 -7.62 2.15
N THR A 64 11.40 -6.36 2.57
CA THR A 64 12.42 -5.60 3.29
C THR A 64 12.47 -5.91 4.77
N LEU A 65 11.35 -6.31 5.37
CA LEU A 65 11.26 -6.80 6.74
C LEU A 65 11.14 -8.33 6.71
N SER A 66 11.90 -9.00 7.58
CA SER A 66 11.84 -10.45 7.75
C SER A 66 11.93 -10.82 9.23
N GLY A 67 11.51 -12.04 9.58
CA GLY A 67 11.65 -12.55 10.94
C GLY A 67 10.91 -11.72 11.99
N GLU A 68 11.63 -11.26 13.01
CA GLU A 68 11.08 -10.52 14.15
C GLU A 68 10.58 -9.12 13.77
N PRO A 69 11.34 -8.26 13.02
CA PRO A 69 10.86 -6.95 12.61
C PRO A 69 9.50 -6.93 11.91
N LEU A 70 9.26 -7.90 11.02
CA LEU A 70 7.98 -8.05 10.34
C LEU A 70 6.87 -8.41 11.34
N ARG A 71 7.13 -9.35 12.26
CA ARG A 71 6.16 -9.75 13.30
C ARG A 71 5.84 -8.59 14.24
N ALA A 72 6.85 -7.83 14.67
CA ALA A 72 6.67 -6.65 15.51
C ALA A 72 5.81 -5.59 14.82
N MET A 73 6.05 -5.32 13.52
CA MET A 73 5.21 -4.42 12.72
C MET A 73 3.76 -4.91 12.66
N LEU A 74 3.53 -6.18 12.32
CA LEU A 74 2.18 -6.74 12.19
C LEU A 74 1.43 -6.74 13.53
N SER A 75 2.10 -7.04 14.63
CA SER A 75 1.55 -6.96 15.98
C SER A 75 1.17 -5.52 16.36
N ARG A 76 1.99 -4.52 16.00
CA ARG A 76 1.66 -3.10 16.20
C ARG A 76 0.45 -2.65 15.37
N LEU A 77 0.16 -3.33 14.27
CA LEU A 77 -1.05 -3.13 13.47
C LEU A 77 -2.26 -3.91 13.99
N SER A 78 -2.14 -4.48 15.20
CA SER A 78 -3.21 -5.19 15.92
C SER A 78 -3.72 -6.45 15.21
N LEU A 79 -2.86 -7.14 14.46
CA LEU A 79 -3.21 -8.46 13.90
C LEU A 79 -3.18 -9.54 14.99
N LYS A 80 -4.02 -10.56 14.82
CA LYS A 80 -4.04 -11.73 15.71
C LYS A 80 -2.71 -12.49 15.58
N PRO A 81 -2.17 -13.08 16.66
CA PRO A 81 -0.91 -13.83 16.62
C PRO A 81 -0.88 -14.96 15.57
N THR A 82 -2.04 -15.60 15.33
CA THR A 82 -2.21 -16.63 14.30
C THR A 82 -1.98 -16.09 12.89
N ASP A 83 -2.52 -14.91 12.58
CA ASP A 83 -2.38 -14.27 11.27
C ASP A 83 -0.97 -13.73 11.08
N VAL A 84 -0.38 -13.13 12.13
CA VAL A 84 1.02 -12.71 12.14
C VAL A 84 1.94 -13.87 11.77
N ALA A 85 1.73 -15.05 12.36
CA ALA A 85 2.52 -16.24 12.06
C ALA A 85 2.37 -16.71 10.61
N ARG A 86 1.15 -16.75 10.07
CA ARG A 86 0.87 -17.15 8.68
C ARG A 86 1.50 -16.19 7.67
N ILE A 87 1.34 -14.89 7.88
CA ILE A 87 1.90 -13.84 7.01
C ILE A 87 3.43 -13.91 7.03
N ALA A 88 4.04 -14.00 8.21
CA ALA A 88 5.49 -14.07 8.35
C ALA A 88 6.08 -15.33 7.69
N ALA A 89 5.37 -16.47 7.76
CA ALA A 89 5.78 -17.69 7.07
C ALA A 89 5.81 -17.50 5.54
N LYS A 90 4.76 -16.91 4.95
CA LYS A 90 4.73 -16.63 3.50
C LYS A 90 5.77 -15.61 3.05
N ALA A 91 6.05 -14.59 3.86
CA ALA A 91 7.14 -13.67 3.58
C ALA A 91 8.52 -14.37 3.61
N ALA A 92 8.73 -15.30 4.54
CA ALA A 92 9.97 -16.08 4.63
C ALA A 92 10.17 -17.04 3.46
N GLU A 93 9.08 -17.57 2.88
CA GLU A 93 9.08 -18.36 1.64
C GLU A 93 9.23 -17.51 0.37
N HIS A 94 9.47 -16.19 0.50
CA HIS A 94 9.51 -15.23 -0.62
C HIS A 94 8.18 -15.05 -1.37
N HIS A 95 7.06 -15.55 -0.82
CA HIS A 95 5.71 -15.37 -1.35
C HIS A 95 5.12 -14.01 -0.90
N TYR A 96 5.78 -12.90 -1.27
CA TYR A 96 5.48 -11.56 -0.75
C TYR A 96 4.07 -11.06 -1.06
N GLN A 97 3.57 -11.31 -2.26
CA GLN A 97 2.22 -10.91 -2.67
C GLN A 97 1.15 -11.73 -1.93
N VAL A 98 1.43 -13.01 -1.68
CA VAL A 98 0.56 -13.88 -0.86
C VAL A 98 0.54 -13.39 0.58
N ALA A 99 1.68 -13.02 1.15
CA ALA A 99 1.75 -12.41 2.48
C ALA A 99 0.92 -11.11 2.57
N CYS A 100 0.97 -10.28 1.52
CA CYS A 100 0.13 -9.08 1.41
C CYS A 100 -1.37 -9.40 1.32
N GLY A 101 -1.75 -10.45 0.60
CA GLY A 101 -3.13 -10.94 0.53
C GLY A 101 -3.64 -11.45 1.88
N LEU A 102 -2.84 -12.24 2.58
CA LEU A 102 -3.17 -12.70 3.94
C LEU A 102 -3.31 -11.54 4.93
N TYR A 103 -2.48 -10.50 4.80
CA TYR A 103 -2.63 -9.27 5.56
C TYR A 103 -3.96 -8.56 5.23
N PHE A 104 -4.35 -8.51 3.96
CA PHE A 104 -5.63 -7.95 3.56
C PHE A 104 -6.78 -8.68 4.26
N GLU A 105 -6.82 -10.01 4.18
CA GLU A 105 -7.88 -10.83 4.77
C GLU A 105 -7.96 -10.65 6.29
N ALA A 106 -6.80 -10.58 6.95
CA ALA A 106 -6.74 -10.34 8.40
C ALA A 106 -7.33 -8.98 8.79
N ARG A 107 -7.29 -7.97 7.90
CA ARG A 107 -7.85 -6.63 8.15
C ARG A 107 -9.28 -6.46 7.66
N HIS A 108 -9.73 -7.29 6.73
CA HIS A 108 -11.07 -7.27 6.14
C HIS A 108 -11.74 -8.62 6.44
N ALA A 109 -12.09 -8.83 7.71
CA ALA A 109 -12.67 -10.09 8.17
C ALA A 109 -13.91 -10.45 7.35
N GLY A 110 -13.96 -11.68 6.82
CA GLY A 110 -15.03 -12.14 5.93
C GLY A 110 -14.76 -11.88 4.44
N SER A 111 -13.69 -11.17 4.09
CA SER A 111 -13.17 -11.19 2.72
C SER A 111 -12.39 -12.47 2.46
N SER A 112 -12.50 -13.01 1.25
CA SER A 112 -11.63 -14.06 0.74
C SER A 112 -10.94 -13.53 -0.51
N LEU A 113 -9.64 -13.29 -0.43
CA LEU A 113 -8.82 -12.84 -1.57
C LEU A 113 -7.79 -13.88 -2.00
N THR A 114 -7.49 -14.85 -1.14
CA THR A 114 -6.57 -15.97 -1.39
C THR A 114 -7.09 -16.96 -2.43
N GLU A 115 -8.37 -16.89 -2.79
CA GLU A 115 -9.01 -17.71 -3.85
C GLU A 115 -9.53 -16.87 -5.03
N THR A 116 -8.83 -15.81 -5.41
CA THR A 116 -9.12 -15.15 -6.69
C THR A 116 -8.37 -15.84 -7.83
N GLU A 117 -9.05 -16.10 -8.95
CA GLU A 117 -8.55 -16.80 -10.16
C GLU A 117 -7.23 -16.22 -10.74
N MET A 118 -6.78 -15.07 -10.24
CA MET A 118 -5.61 -14.30 -10.68
C MET A 118 -4.38 -14.44 -9.76
N GLY A 119 -4.42 -15.27 -8.72
CA GLY A 119 -3.23 -15.56 -7.88
C GLY A 119 -2.88 -14.46 -6.85
N GLY A 120 -3.86 -13.67 -6.41
CA GLY A 120 -3.71 -12.67 -5.35
C GLY A 120 -3.51 -11.23 -5.83
N ILE A 121 -3.16 -10.33 -4.91
CA ILE A 121 -3.00 -8.89 -5.18
C ILE A 121 -1.68 -8.62 -5.92
N THR A 122 -1.76 -7.95 -7.07
CA THR A 122 -0.60 -7.68 -7.95
C THR A 122 -0.24 -6.20 -8.10
N HIS A 123 -1.05 -5.31 -7.53
CA HIS A 123 -0.81 -3.87 -7.58
C HIS A 123 -1.24 -3.16 -6.27
N PRO A 124 -0.47 -2.19 -5.75
CA PRO A 124 -0.88 -1.40 -4.57
C PRO A 124 -2.23 -0.69 -4.75
N ASN A 125 -2.46 -0.04 -5.89
CA ASN A 125 -3.78 0.53 -6.20
C ASN A 125 -4.90 -0.52 -6.22
N GLN A 126 -4.66 -1.74 -6.73
CA GLN A 126 -5.65 -2.82 -6.67
C GLN A 126 -6.00 -3.17 -5.21
N TYR A 127 -5.01 -3.23 -4.31
CA TYR A 127 -5.24 -3.41 -2.88
C TYR A 127 -6.20 -2.33 -2.35
N PHE A 128 -5.91 -1.06 -2.67
CA PHE A 128 -6.71 0.08 -2.22
C PHE A 128 -8.14 0.02 -2.74
N ASP A 129 -8.33 -0.22 -4.04
CA ASP A 129 -9.65 -0.27 -4.66
C ASP A 129 -10.50 -1.40 -4.08
N LEU A 130 -9.92 -2.58 -3.85
CA LEU A 130 -10.59 -3.71 -3.20
C LEU A 130 -10.98 -3.38 -1.75
N SER A 131 -10.09 -2.70 -1.01
CA SER A 131 -10.37 -2.27 0.37
C SER A 131 -11.52 -1.26 0.42
N MET A 132 -11.51 -0.26 -0.48
CA MET A 132 -12.57 0.73 -0.58
C MET A 132 -13.91 0.09 -0.94
N LYS A 133 -13.91 -0.87 -1.88
CA LYS A 133 -15.11 -1.61 -2.26
C LYS A 133 -15.69 -2.40 -1.07
N PHE A 134 -14.84 -3.12 -0.33
CA PHE A 134 -15.26 -3.88 0.84
C PHE A 134 -15.97 -3.01 1.89
N TYR A 135 -15.39 -1.85 2.24
CA TYR A 135 -16.02 -0.96 3.23
C TYR A 135 -17.29 -0.28 2.69
N ALA A 136 -17.35 0.02 1.38
CA ALA A 136 -18.57 0.55 0.77
C ALA A 136 -19.73 -0.45 0.85
N GLU A 137 -19.45 -1.75 0.63
CA GLU A 137 -20.45 -2.82 0.73
C GLU A 137 -20.93 -3.02 2.17
N ILE A 138 -20.02 -3.00 3.15
CA ILE A 138 -20.38 -3.04 4.58
C ILE A 138 -21.32 -1.87 4.92
N HIS A 139 -20.95 -0.64 4.55
CA HIS A 139 -21.76 0.54 4.85
C HIS A 139 -23.12 0.53 4.12
N ALA A 140 -23.20 -0.08 2.93
CA ALA A 140 -24.47 -0.24 2.23
C ALA A 140 -25.37 -1.28 2.93
N ALA A 141 -24.80 -2.40 3.38
CA ALA A 141 -25.53 -3.44 4.11
C ALA A 141 -26.03 -2.94 5.48
N GLU A 142 -25.21 -2.16 6.21
CA GLU A 142 -25.60 -1.52 7.47
C GLU A 142 -26.81 -0.59 7.29
N LYS A 143 -26.88 0.17 6.19
CA LYS A 143 -28.02 1.05 5.91
C LYS A 143 -29.29 0.28 5.56
N GLN A 144 -29.19 -0.87 4.93
CA GLN A 144 -30.35 -1.70 4.55
C GLN A 144 -30.92 -2.49 5.73
N GLY A 145 -30.14 -2.72 6.79
CA GLY A 145 -30.58 -3.42 8.00
C GLY A 145 -31.30 -2.56 9.05
N VAL A 146 -31.49 -1.25 8.80
CA VAL A 146 -32.12 -0.30 9.74
C VAL A 146 -33.60 -0.02 9.40
N ASP A 147 -34.09 -0.49 8.24
CA ASP A 147 -35.49 -0.31 7.79
C ASP A 147 -36.38 -1.56 8.03
N GLY A 148 -36.04 -2.41 9.01
CA GLY A 148 -36.76 -3.67 9.33
C GLY A 148 -37.32 -3.72 10.76
#